data_AF-A0A960DT11-F1
#
_entry.id   AF-A0A960DT11-F1
#
_cell.length_a   1.000
_cell.length_b   1.000
_cell.length_c   1.000
_cell.angle_alpha   90.00
_cell.angle_beta   90.00
_cell.angle_gamma   90.00
#
_symmetry.space_group_name_H-M   'P 1'
#
loop_
_entity.id
_entity.type
_entity.pdbx_description
1 polymer ?
#
loop_
_entity_poly.entity_id
_entity_poly.type
_entity_poly.pdbx_seq_one_letter_code
_entity_poly.pdbx_strand_id
1 'polypeptide(L)'
;MRADRAELTAHYDFPLDGFQLRAMDALDDGESVLVAAPTGSGKTVVAEYAIAAALADGKRAFYTAPIKALSNQKYHDLAALL
;
A
#
# COMPACT_ATOMS: atom_id res chain seq x y z
N MET A 1 0.75 5.51 -15.57
CA MET A 1 -0.15 5.57 -14.40
C MET A 1 -1.32 4.64 -14.66
N ARG A 2 -1.55 3.66 -13.77
CA ARG A 2 -2.69 2.75 -13.90
C ARG A 2 -4.01 3.50 -13.66
N ALA A 3 -5.09 3.06 -14.31
CA ALA A 3 -6.36 3.78 -14.30
C ALA A 3 -7.03 3.82 -12.92
N ASP A 4 -6.79 2.79 -12.10
CA ASP A 4 -7.31 2.59 -10.75
C ASP A 4 -6.55 3.39 -9.68
N ARG A 5 -5.32 3.86 -9.95
CA ARG A 5 -4.51 4.59 -8.95
C ARG A 5 -5.22 5.80 -8.35
N ALA A 6 -5.95 6.57 -9.16
CA ALA A 6 -6.66 7.74 -8.68
C ALA A 6 -7.71 7.38 -7.63
N GLU A 7 -8.47 6.30 -7.86
CA GLU A 7 -9.47 5.78 -6.94
C GLU A 7 -8.82 5.28 -5.63
N LEU A 8 -7.71 4.55 -5.75
CA LEU A 8 -6.96 4.04 -4.60
C LEU A 8 -6.39 5.17 -3.72
N THR A 9 -5.87 6.23 -4.34
CA THR A 9 -5.30 7.36 -3.59
C THR A 9 -6.36 8.31 -3.03
N ALA A 10 -7.58 8.30 -3.57
CA ALA A 10 -8.68 9.15 -3.09
C ALA A 10 -9.17 8.78 -1.68
N HIS A 11 -8.78 7.62 -1.16
CA HIS A 11 -9.09 7.22 0.22
C HIS A 11 -8.36 8.08 1.27
N TYR A 12 -7.23 8.70 0.93
CA TYR A 12 -6.45 9.51 1.87
C TYR A 12 -6.89 10.98 1.83
N ASP A 13 -7.20 11.54 3.00
CA ASP A 13 -7.58 12.94 3.20
C ASP A 13 -6.37 13.89 3.38
N PHE A 14 -5.16 13.36 3.17
CA PHE A 14 -3.89 14.06 3.28
C PHE A 14 -3.05 13.89 2.00
N PRO A 15 -2.16 14.85 1.69
CA PRO A 15 -1.25 14.71 0.57
C PRO A 15 -0.25 13.57 0.82
N LEU A 16 0.03 12.80 -0.23
CA LEU A 16 1.05 11.75 -0.17
C LEU A 16 2.46 12.35 -0.26
N ASP A 17 3.37 11.77 0.51
CA ASP A 17 4.78 12.12 0.51
C ASP A 17 5.48 11.64 -0.76
N GLY A 18 6.55 12.35 -1.16
CA GLY A 18 7.29 12.02 -2.38
C GLY A 18 7.89 10.60 -2.40
N PHE A 19 8.21 10.01 -1.24
CA PHE A 19 8.69 8.62 -1.20
C PHE A 19 7.57 7.61 -1.46
N GLN A 20 6.34 7.92 -1.04
CA GLN A 20 5.17 7.07 -1.29
C GLN A 20 4.86 7.09 -2.78
N LEU A 21 4.84 8.28 -3.39
CA LEU A 21 4.61 8.45 -4.83
C LEU A 21 5.65 7.71 -5.67
N ARG A 22 6.95 7.85 -5.36
CA ARG A 22 8.01 7.13 -6.07
C ARG A 22 7.88 5.61 -5.93
N ALA A 23 7.47 5.12 -4.76
CA ALA A 23 7.26 3.69 -4.56
C ALA A 23 6.05 3.19 -5.38
N MET A 24 4.97 3.97 -5.46
CA MET A 24 3.83 3.66 -6.33
C MET A 24 4.21 3.65 -7.81
N ASP A 25 5.04 4.60 -8.25
CA ASP A 25 5.52 4.66 -9.64
C ASP A 25 6.33 3.39 -9.99
N ALA A 26 7.27 2.99 -9.14
CA ALA A 26 8.03 1.76 -9.35
C ALA A 26 7.14 0.50 -9.34
N LEU A 27 6.13 0.45 -8.47
CA LEU A 27 5.14 -0.65 -8.45
C LEU A 27 4.29 -0.67 -9.73
N ASP A 28 3.90 0.49 -10.26
CA ASP A 28 3.16 0.60 -11.52
C ASP A 28 3.94 0.03 -12.69
N ASP A 29 5.26 0.24 -12.70
CA ASP A 29 6.22 -0.27 -13.69
C ASP A 29 6.56 -1.77 -13.48
N GLY A 30 5.96 -2.41 -12.47
CA GLY A 30 6.13 -3.83 -12.17
C GLY A 30 7.42 -4.14 -11.40
N GLU A 31 8.07 -3.14 -10.83
CA GLU A 31 9.27 -3.31 -10.03
C GLU A 31 8.94 -3.67 -8.58
N SER A 32 9.95 -4.18 -7.86
CA SER A 32 9.88 -4.41 -6.41
C SER A 32 10.46 -3.22 -5.64
N VAL A 33 9.84 -2.87 -4.52
CA VAL A 33 10.26 -1.72 -3.71
C VAL A 33 10.71 -2.13 -2.30
N LEU A 34 11.76 -1.48 -1.80
CA LEU A 34 12.17 -1.50 -0.40
C LEU A 34 12.01 -0.10 0.19
N VAL A 35 11.07 0.06 1.12
CA VAL A 35 10.79 1.34 1.78
C VAL A 35 11.39 1.35 3.19
N ALA A 36 12.41 2.18 3.39
CA ALA A 36 13.02 2.43 4.69
C ALA A 36 12.66 3.85 5.17
N ALA A 37 11.67 3.94 6.05
CA ALA A 37 11.21 5.21 6.63
C ALA A 37 10.86 5.03 8.12
N PRO A 38 11.02 6.07 8.96
CA PRO A 38 10.72 5.99 10.40
C PRO A 38 9.28 5.55 10.69
N THR A 39 9.04 4.95 11.85
CA THR A 39 7.66 4.68 12.30
C THR A 39 6.88 5.98 12.42
N GLY A 40 5.62 5.98 11.96
CA GLY A 40 4.78 7.19 11.90
C GLY A 40 4.84 7.94 10.55
N SER A 41 5.77 7.63 9.66
CA SER A 41 5.92 8.26 8.34
C SER A 41 4.89 7.83 7.27
N GLY A 42 3.90 7.01 7.64
CA GLY A 42 2.91 6.55 6.66
C GLY A 42 3.44 5.53 5.63
N LYS A 43 4.53 4.80 5.90
CA LYS A 43 5.03 3.72 5.01
C LYS A 43 3.97 2.65 4.67
N THR A 44 2.93 2.52 5.49
CA THR A 44 1.80 1.61 5.27
C THR A 44 1.04 1.91 3.98
N VAL A 45 0.96 3.18 3.57
CA VAL A 45 0.30 3.60 2.31
C VAL A 45 0.88 2.86 1.09
N VAL A 46 2.19 2.63 1.07
CA VAL A 46 2.84 1.89 -0.03
C VAL A 46 2.40 0.43 -0.06
N ALA A 47 2.26 -0.20 1.11
CA ALA A 47 1.81 -1.58 1.20
C ALA A 47 0.33 -1.73 0.84
N GLU A 48 -0.51 -0.80 1.28
CA GLU A 48 -1.94 -0.72 0.94
C GLU A 48 -2.12 -0.59 -0.57
N TYR A 49 -1.37 0.32 -1.20
CA TYR A 49 -1.38 0.47 -2.65
C TYR A 49 -0.95 -0.81 -3.38
N ALA A 50 0.15 -1.44 -2.95
CA ALA A 50 0.63 -2.67 -3.56
C ALA A 50 -0.40 -3.81 -3.49
N ILE A 51 -1.13 -3.91 -2.37
CA ILE A 51 -2.20 -4.89 -2.20
C ILE A 51 -3.36 -4.57 -3.15
N ALA A 52 -3.83 -3.33 -3.16
CA ALA A 52 -4.97 -2.95 -3.97
C ALA A 52 -4.69 -3.10 -5.47
N ALA A 53 -3.51 -2.68 -5.93
CA ALA A 53 -3.06 -2.86 -7.31
C ALA A 53 -2.97 -4.35 -7.69
N ALA A 54 -2.49 -5.20 -6.79
CA ALA A 54 -2.45 -6.65 -7.03
C ALA A 54 -3.87 -7.24 -7.15
N LEU A 55 -4.83 -6.79 -6.32
CA LEU A 55 -6.21 -7.26 -6.39
C LEU A 55 -6.94 -6.76 -7.65
N ALA A 56 -6.71 -5.51 -8.05
CA ALA A 56 -7.22 -4.96 -9.31
C ALA A 56 -6.70 -5.72 -10.54
N ASP A 57 -5.46 -6.20 -10.48
CA ASP A 57 -4.87 -7.10 -11.49
C ASP A 57 -5.41 -8.55 -11.44
N GLY A 58 -6.35 -8.87 -10.54
CA GLY A 58 -6.85 -10.24 -10.33
C GLY A 58 -5.82 -11.19 -9.71
N LYS A 59 -4.76 -10.65 -9.09
CA LYS A 59 -3.70 -11.40 -8.40
C LYS A 59 -4.01 -11.54 -6.92
N ARG A 60 -3.07 -12.13 -6.18
CA ARG A 60 -3.14 -12.32 -4.73
C ARG A 60 -2.02 -11.52 -4.07
N ALA A 61 -2.32 -10.94 -2.91
CA ALA A 61 -1.34 -10.29 -2.06
C ALA A 61 -1.17 -11.05 -0.73
N PHE A 62 0.06 -11.08 -0.22
CA PHE A 62 0.38 -11.62 1.09
C PHE A 62 0.96 -10.51 1.95
N TYR A 63 0.25 -10.16 3.02
CA TYR A 63 0.75 -9.21 4.03
C TYR A 63 1.34 -9.98 5.21
N THR A 64 2.60 -9.71 5.54
CA THR A 64 3.29 -10.35 6.65
C THR A 64 3.68 -9.31 7.70
N ALA A 65 3.50 -9.65 8.97
CA ALA A 65 3.91 -8.84 10.10
C ALA A 65 4.64 -9.72 11.13
N PRO A 66 5.58 -9.17 11.91
CA PRO A 66 6.45 -9.97 12.76
C PRO A 66 5.73 -10.60 13.97
N ILE A 67 4.55 -10.10 14.36
CA ILE A 67 3.78 -10.64 15.48
C ILE A 67 2.28 -10.71 15.18
N LYS A 68 1.61 -11.71 15.76
CA LYS A 68 0.18 -12.00 15.54
C LYS A 68 -0.74 -10.81 15.84
N ALA A 69 -0.48 -10.06 16.90
CA ALA A 69 -1.31 -8.91 17.27
C ALA A 69 -1.32 -7.84 16.15
N LEU A 70 -0.17 -7.56 15.55
CA LEU A 70 -0.06 -6.63 14.43
C LEU A 70 -0.70 -7.19 13.16
N SER A 71 -0.59 -8.50 12.92
CA SER A 71 -1.29 -9.15 11.80
C SER A 71 -2.81 -8.99 11.92
N ASN A 72 -3.37 -9.19 13.13
CA ASN A 72 -4.81 -9.02 13.36
C ASN A 72 -5.25 -7.57 13.18
N GLN A 73 -4.48 -6.62 13.71
CA GLN A 73 -4.76 -5.18 13.52
C GLN A 73 -4.77 -4.84 12.03
N LYS A 74 -3.75 -5.26 11.28
CA LYS A 74 -3.64 -4.97 9.85
C LYS A 74 -4.69 -5.68 9.02
N TYR A 75 -5.13 -6.86 9.42
CA TYR A 75 -6.26 -7.52 8.79
C TYR A 75 -7.53 -6.66 8.86
N HIS A 76 -7.84 -6.10 10.04
CA HIS A 76 -9.02 -5.24 10.19
C HIS A 76 -8.87 -3.91 9.45
N ASP A 77 -7.69 -3.28 9.50
CA ASP A 77 -7.40 -2.04 8.77
C ASP A 77 -7.60 -2.26 7.25
N LEU A 78 -7.04 -3.33 6.69
CA LEU A 78 -7.12 -3.64 5.26
C LEU A 78 -8.53 -4.04 4.82
N ALA A 79 -9.27 -4.78 5.66
CA ALA A 79 -10.65 -5.16 5.37
C ALA A 79 -11.63 -3.97 5.41
N ALA A 80 -11.25 -2.85 6.04
CA ALA A 80 -12.03 -1.62 6.01
C ALA A 80 -11.69 -0.73 4.79
N LEU A 81 -10.49 -0.91 4.23
CA LEU A 81 -9.95 -0.15 3.10
C LEU A 81 -10.36 -0.72 1.73
N LEU A 82 -10.43 -2.05 1.62
CA LEU A 82 -10.66 -2.82 0.39
C LEU A 82 -12.09 -3.37 0.31
#